data_AF-A0A7W9X1P9-F1
#
_entry.id   AF-A0A7W9X1P9-F1
#
_cell.length_a   1.000
_cell.length_b   1.000
_cell.length_c   1.000
_cell.angle_alpha   90.00
_cell.angle_beta   90.00
_cell.angle_gamma   90.00
#
_symmetry.space_group_name_H-M   'P 1'
#
loop_
_entity.id
_entity.type
_entity.pdbx_description
1 polymer ?
#
loop_
_entity_poly.entity_id
_entity_poly.type
_entity_poly.pdbx_seq_one_letter_code
_entity_poly.pdbx_strand_id
1 'polypeptide(L)' 'MRRHPMTWTAVHLALASAATWFLLESGALASTVLFSLH' A
#
# COMPACT_ATOMS: atom_id res chain seq x y z
N MET A 1 -4.91 -26.34 14.62
CA MET A 1 -4.83 -25.18 13.70
C MET A 1 -3.70 -25.43 12.70
N ARG A 2 -4.01 -25.87 11.48
CA ARG A 2 -2.99 -26.09 10.44
C ARG A 2 -2.59 -24.73 9.85
N ARG A 3 -1.41 -24.22 10.20
CA ARG A 3 -0.80 -23.09 9.49
C ARG A 3 -0.32 -23.61 8.13
N HIS A 4 -1.10 -23.37 7.09
CA HIS A 4 -0.59 -23.55 5.73
C HIS A 4 0.53 -22.52 5.52
N PRO A 5 1.72 -22.95 5.06
CA PRO A 5 2.77 -22.00 4.70
C PRO A 5 2.20 -21.06 3.63
N MET A 6 2.23 -19.76 3.92
CA MET A 6 1.75 -18.73 3.01
C MET A 6 2.59 -18.81 1.74
N THR A 7 1.93 -18.99 0.59
CA THR A 7 2.65 -19.12 -0.67
C THR A 7 3.42 -17.83 -0.93
N TRP A 8 4.64 -17.94 -1.45
CA TRP A 8 5.48 -16.78 -1.80
C TRP A 8 4.75 -15.77 -2.70
N THR A 9 3.82 -16.24 -3.53
CA THR A 9 2.90 -15.42 -4.32
C THR A 9 1.94 -14.57 -3.48
N ALA A 10 1.40 -15.12 -2.38
CA ALA A 10 0.52 -14.38 -1.47
C ALA A 10 1.27 -13.27 -0.73
N VAL A 11 2.55 -13.51 -0.38
CA VAL A 11 3.41 -12.49 0.23
C VAL A 11 3.65 -11.33 -0.73
N HIS A 12 3.99 -11.61 -1.99
CA HIS A 12 4.14 -10.57 -3.00
C HIS A 12 2.86 -9.79 -3.25
N LEU A 13 1.72 -10.49 -3.30
CA LEU A 13 0.43 -9.84 -3.54
C LEU A 13 0.03 -8.93 -2.37
N ALA A 14 0.28 -9.37 -1.13
CA ALA A 14 0.10 -8.55 0.06
C ALA A 14 1.04 -7.34 0.06
N LEU A 15 2.32 -7.52 -0.29
CA LEU A 15 3.30 -6.44 -0.36
C LEU A 15 2.95 -5.41 -1.44
N ALA A 16 2.57 -5.88 -2.64
CA ALA A 16 2.14 -5.02 -3.73
C ALA A 16 0.89 -4.22 -3.34
N SER A 17 -0.09 -4.88 -2.71
CA SER A 17 -1.30 -4.21 -2.21
C SER A 17 -0.98 -3.14 -1.15
N ALA A 18 -0.11 -3.45 -0.19
CA ALA A 18 0.33 -2.49 0.82
C ALA A 18 1.08 -1.30 0.20
N ALA A 19 1.96 -1.55 -0.78
CA ALA A 19 2.68 -0.52 -1.51
C ALA A 19 1.72 0.39 -2.31
N THR A 20 0.70 -0.18 -2.98
CA THR A 20 -0.33 0.57 -3.67
C THR A 20 -1.11 1.47 -2.70
N TRP A 21 -1.50 0.95 -1.54
CA TRP A 21 -2.17 1.76 -0.51
C TRP A 21 -1.30 2.94 -0.06
N PHE A 22 -0.02 2.67 0.23
CA PHE A 22 0.92 3.71 0.65
C PHE A 22 1.12 4.79 -0.42
N LEU A 23 1.20 4.41 -1.69
CA LEU A 23 1.31 5.34 -2.81
C LEU A 23 0.06 6.23 -2.95
N LEU A 24 -1.13 5.66 -2.78
CA LEU A 24 -2.40 6.40 -2.85
C LEU A 24 -2.50 7.41 -1.71
N GLU A 25 -2.22 6.99 -0.47
CA GLU A 25 -2.22 7.88 0.70
C GLU A 25 -1.16 8.98 0.56
N SER A 26 0.04 8.64 0.10
CA SER A 26 1.12 9.62 -0.12
C SER A 26 0.76 10.61 -1.21
N GLY A 27 0.12 10.17 -2.30
CA GLY A 27 -0.38 11.03 -3.37
C GLY A 27 -1.48 11.97 -2.89
N ALA A 28 -2.42 11.47 -2.08
CA ALA A 28 -3.48 12.27 -1.49
C ALA A 28 -2.93 13.34 -0.53
N LEU A 29 -1.95 12.99 0.30
CA LEU A 29 -1.27 13.92 1.20
C LEU A 29 -0.48 14.98 0.42
N ALA A 30 0.30 14.57 -0.58
CA ALA A 30 1.06 15.48 -1.43
C ALA A 30 0.13 16.45 -2.18
N SER A 31 -0.99 15.94 -2.72
CA SER A 31 -2.00 16.76 -3.39
C SER A 31 -2.66 17.75 -2.43
N THR A 32 -2.98 17.34 -1.20
CA THR A 32 -3.54 18.21 -0.16
C THR A 32 -2.58 19.33 0.24
N VAL A 33 -1.28 19.01 0.39
CA VAL A 33 -0.24 19.99 0.69
C VAL A 33 -0.08 21.00 -0.44
N LEU A 34 -0.02 20.53 -1.69
CA LEU A 34 0.07 21.40 -2.86
C LEU A 34 -1.16 22.31 -2.99
N PHE A 35 -2.36 21.78 -2.74
CA PHE A 35 -3.59 22.56 -2.76
C PHE A 35 -3.67 23.58 -1.62
N SER A 36 -3.16 23.25 -0.43
CA SER A 36 -3.17 24.16 0.73
C SER A 36 -2.10 25.27 0.63
N LEU A 37 -1.08 25.08 -0.19
CA LEU A 37 -0.01 26.05 -0.46
C LEU A 37 -0.29 26.94 -1.69
N HIS A 38 -1.30 26.59 -2.50
CA HIS A 38 -1.76 27.35 -3.66
C HIS A 38 -2.82 28.38 -3.26
#